data_AF-A0AAU2HBR8-F1
#
_entry.id   AF-A0AAU2HBR8-F1
#
_cell.length_a   1.000
_cell.length_b   1.000
_cell.length_c   1.000
_cell.angle_alpha   90.00
_cell.angle_beta   90.00
_cell.angle_gamma   90.00
#
_symmetry.space_group_name_H-M   'P 1'
#
loop_
_entity.id
_entity.type
_entity.pdbx_description
1 polymer ?
#
loop_
_entity_poly.entity_id
_entity_poly.type
_entity_poly.pdbx_seq_one_letter_code
_entity_poly.pdbx_strand_id
1 'polypeptide(L)'
;MDEAGAQARLDGSGLSLWLTDWKITAGTWRNRRVIALDGGRFAAGNLDFEMHPSGRALTVSMVTVDPGYERRGIASVLMDALYAAYPRAWINHGGRTAEGALWWNGYRDPGPHRNIHNRAPAE
;
A
#
# COMPACT_ATOMS: atom_id res chain seq x y z
N MET A 1 -15.38 -19.35 -0.64
CA MET A 1 -15.54 -18.10 0.12
C MET A 1 -14.79 -17.08 -0.71
N ASP A 2 -15.53 -16.30 -1.49
CA ASP A 2 -14.96 -15.48 -2.55
C ASP A 2 -14.18 -14.30 -1.95
N GLU A 3 -12.87 -14.27 -2.16
CA GLU A 3 -12.01 -13.14 -1.83
C GLU A 3 -12.38 -11.98 -2.75
N ALA A 4 -13.12 -11.01 -2.23
CA ALA A 4 -13.56 -9.82 -2.96
C ALA A 4 -12.36 -8.88 -3.20
N GLY A 5 -11.58 -9.15 -4.23
CA GLY A 5 -10.48 -8.29 -4.64
C GLY A 5 -10.80 -7.39 -5.83
N ALA A 6 -10.49 -6.10 -5.73
CA ALA A 6 -10.69 -5.13 -6.81
C ALA A 6 -9.41 -5.00 -7.64
N GLN A 7 -9.52 -5.13 -8.97
CA GLN A 7 -8.40 -5.00 -9.90
C GLN A 7 -8.44 -3.66 -10.66
N ALA A 8 -7.33 -2.94 -10.74
CA ALA A 8 -7.17 -1.73 -11.56
C ALA A 8 -5.95 -1.86 -12.49
N ARG A 9 -6.09 -1.61 -13.79
CA ARG A 9 -4.95 -1.59 -14.73
C ARG A 9 -4.34 -0.19 -14.79
N LEU A 10 -3.01 -0.10 -14.69
CA LEU A 10 -2.33 1.18 -14.53
C LEU A 10 -1.73 1.75 -15.81
N ASP A 11 -1.41 0.93 -16.82
CA ASP A 11 -0.82 1.42 -18.08
C ASP A 11 -0.92 0.39 -19.23
N GLY A 12 -0.42 0.81 -20.40
CA GLY A 12 -0.23 -0.07 -21.57
C GLY A 12 0.98 -1.02 -21.49
N SER A 13 1.67 -1.07 -20.35
CA SER A 13 2.82 -1.96 -20.12
C SER A 13 2.43 -3.32 -19.53
N GLY A 14 1.17 -3.47 -19.07
CA GLY A 14 0.62 -4.72 -18.56
C GLY A 14 0.55 -4.79 -17.03
N LEU A 15 0.90 -3.71 -16.32
CA LEU A 15 0.82 -3.66 -14.87
C LEU A 15 -0.63 -3.51 -14.39
N SER A 16 -1.05 -4.36 -13.46
CA SER A 16 -2.33 -4.26 -12.78
C SER A 16 -2.18 -4.35 -11.27
N LEU A 17 -3.06 -3.68 -10.55
CA LEU A 17 -3.11 -3.68 -9.10
C LEU A 17 -4.27 -4.54 -8.64
N TRP A 18 -4.06 -5.29 -7.57
CA TRP A 18 -5.11 -6.08 -6.92
C TRP A 18 -5.13 -5.80 -5.42
N LEU A 19 -6.26 -5.29 -4.93
CA LEU A 19 -6.49 -5.08 -3.50
C LEU A 19 -7.19 -6.30 -2.92
N THR A 20 -6.61 -6.94 -1.91
CA THR A 20 -7.16 -8.14 -1.27
C THR A 20 -7.01 -8.11 0.25
N ASP A 21 -7.74 -8.97 0.96
CA ASP A 21 -7.52 -9.25 2.37
C ASP A 21 -6.33 -10.22 2.52
N TRP A 22 -5.57 -10.16 3.62
CA TRP A 22 -4.52 -11.15 3.91
C TRP A 22 -4.56 -11.58 5.39
N LYS A 23 -4.29 -12.87 5.66
CA LYS A 23 -4.72 -13.62 6.88
C LYS A 23 -4.26 -13.07 8.25
N ILE A 24 -5.08 -13.43 9.26
CA ILE A 24 -5.05 -13.19 10.73
C ILE A 24 -5.13 -11.71 11.13
N THR A 25 -6.34 -11.25 11.45
CA THR A 25 -6.57 -10.04 12.25
C THR A 25 -6.29 -10.34 13.72
N ALA A 26 -5.18 -9.83 14.25
CA ALA A 26 -5.01 -9.70 15.70
C ALA A 26 -5.58 -8.33 16.12
N GLY A 27 -6.61 -8.31 16.95
CA GLY A 27 -7.31 -7.08 17.31
C GLY A 27 -8.39 -6.65 16.32
N THR A 28 -8.83 -5.40 16.40
CA THR A 28 -9.98 -4.87 15.63
C THR A 28 -9.59 -4.39 14.23
N TRP A 29 -8.32 -4.09 13.99
CA TRP A 29 -7.82 -3.62 12.70
C TRP A 29 -7.78 -4.76 11.68
N ARG A 30 -8.11 -4.44 10.42
CA ARG A 30 -8.20 -5.42 9.33
C ARG A 30 -6.93 -5.42 8.50
N ASN A 31 -6.28 -6.57 8.37
CA ASN A 31 -5.12 -6.77 7.52
C ASN A 31 -5.52 -6.81 6.04
N ARG A 32 -4.84 -6.00 5.22
CA ARG A 32 -5.11 -5.77 3.81
C ARG A 32 -3.81 -5.73 3.03
N ARG A 33 -3.89 -6.01 1.73
CA ARG A 33 -2.74 -6.00 0.82
C ARG A 33 -3.10 -5.41 -0.53
N VAL A 34 -2.22 -4.58 -1.08
CA VAL A 34 -2.20 -4.22 -2.50
C VAL A 34 -1.09 -5.02 -3.18
N ILE A 35 -1.38 -5.67 -4.31
CA ILE A 35 -0.40 -6.43 -5.11
C ILE A 35 -0.25 -5.75 -6.46
N ALA A 36 0.98 -5.53 -6.91
CA ALA A 36 1.29 -5.14 -8.27
C ALA A 36 1.60 -6.40 -9.09
N LEU A 37 0.86 -6.60 -10.19
CA LEU A 37 0.93 -7.76 -11.07
C LEU A 37 1.38 -7.33 -12.46
N ASP A 38 2.52 -7.84 -12.91
CA ASP A 38 2.99 -7.72 -14.29
C ASP A 38 2.31 -8.74 -15.21
N GLY A 39 1.82 -8.27 -16.36
CA GLY A 39 0.97 -9.05 -17.28
C GLY A 39 -0.28 -9.63 -16.62
N GLY A 40 -0.71 -9.11 -15.46
CA GLY A 40 -1.79 -9.66 -14.66
C GLY A 40 -1.51 -11.03 -14.00
N ARG A 41 -0.25 -11.51 -14.01
CA ARG A 41 0.09 -12.87 -13.57
C ARG A 41 1.24 -12.95 -12.57
N PHE A 42 2.27 -12.12 -12.72
CA PHE A 42 3.47 -12.21 -11.90
C PHE A 42 3.51 -11.08 -10.87
N ALA A 43 3.65 -11.41 -9.59
CA ALA A 43 3.74 -10.41 -8.54
C ALA A 43 5.07 -9.64 -8.66
N ALA A 44 4.98 -8.38 -9.10
CA ALA A 44 6.09 -7.45 -9.18
C ALA A 44 6.39 -6.78 -7.83
N GLY A 45 5.42 -6.78 -6.92
CA GLY A 45 5.56 -6.23 -5.58
C GLY A 45 4.24 -6.26 -4.80
N ASN A 46 4.31 -5.94 -3.52
CA ASN A 46 3.15 -5.82 -2.66
C ASN A 46 3.33 -4.72 -1.60
N LEU A 47 2.19 -4.26 -1.08
CA LEU A 47 2.08 -3.35 0.06
C LEU A 47 1.09 -3.95 1.05
N ASP A 48 1.55 -4.18 2.27
CA ASP A 48 0.75 -4.64 3.39
C ASP A 48 0.36 -3.48 4.30
N PHE A 49 -0.90 -3.47 4.73
CA PHE A 49 -1.40 -2.44 5.63
C PHE A 49 -2.52 -2.96 6.53
N GLU A 50 -2.72 -2.28 7.65
CA GLU A 50 -3.84 -2.48 8.55
C GLU A 50 -4.82 -1.32 8.42
N MET A 51 -6.12 -1.63 8.31
CA MET A 51 -7.20 -0.67 8.22
C MET A 51 -8.00 -0.62 9.52
N HIS A 52 -8.14 0.57 10.09
CA HIS A 52 -9.01 0.78 11.25
C HIS A 52 -10.48 0.47 10.89
N PRO A 53 -11.30 -0.13 11.78
CA PRO A 53 -12.71 -0.46 11.50
C PRO A 53 -13.57 0.67 10.93
N SER A 54 -13.27 1.92 11.30
CA SER A 54 -13.99 3.10 10.79
C SER A 54 -13.69 3.43 9.33
N GLY A 55 -12.66 2.83 8.72
CA GLY A 55 -12.19 3.16 7.37
C GLY A 55 -11.47 4.50 7.24
N ARG A 56 -11.25 5.21 8.36
CA ARG A 56 -10.70 6.58 8.37
C ARG A 56 -9.20 6.65 8.58
N ALA A 57 -8.57 5.56 8.99
CA ALA A 57 -7.14 5.50 9.25
C ALA A 57 -6.60 4.14 8.85
N LEU A 58 -5.37 4.13 8.34
CA LEU A 58 -4.62 2.93 8.03
C LEU A 58 -3.14 3.10 8.37
N THR A 59 -2.46 1.99 8.61
CA THR A 59 -1.00 1.96 8.81
C THR A 59 -0.36 0.99 7.83
N VAL A 60 0.66 1.46 7.12
CA VAL A 60 1.48 0.63 6.23
C VAL A 60 2.42 -0.20 7.10
N SER A 61 2.42 -1.50 6.88
CA SER A 61 3.25 -2.46 7.60
C SER A 61 4.52 -2.78 6.82
N MET A 62 4.41 -2.99 5.50
CA MET A 62 5.54 -3.34 4.64
C MET A 62 5.27 -2.96 3.19
N VAL A 63 6.32 -2.53 2.49
CA VAL A 63 6.34 -2.43 1.02
C VAL A 63 7.47 -3.32 0.52
N THR A 64 7.17 -4.24 -0.39
CA THR A 64 8.15 -5.16 -0.98
C THR A 64 8.06 -5.09 -2.50
N VAL A 65 9.21 -4.97 -3.15
CA VAL A 65 9.33 -5.05 -4.62
C VAL A 65 10.16 -6.29 -4.92
N ASP A 66 9.72 -7.08 -5.91
CA ASP A 66 10.50 -8.22 -6.37
C ASP A 66 11.83 -7.74 -6.96
N PRO A 67 12.98 -8.42 -6.70
CA PRO A 67 14.29 -7.98 -7.18
C PRO A 67 14.37 -7.74 -8.69
N GLY A 68 13.63 -8.52 -9.50
CA GLY A 68 13.59 -8.34 -10.95
C GLY A 68 12.87 -7.05 -11.41
N TYR A 69 12.10 -6.44 -10.51
CA TYR A 69 11.26 -5.26 -10.74
C TYR A 69 11.74 -4.01 -9.99
N GLU A 70 12.87 -4.09 -9.28
CA GLU A 70 13.49 -2.95 -8.62
C GLU A 70 13.82 -1.81 -9.60
N ARG A 71 13.85 -0.58 -9.07
CA ARG A 71 14.14 0.65 -9.83
C ARG A 71 13.17 0.94 -11.00
N ARG A 72 12.01 0.29 -11.03
CA ARG A 72 10.92 0.54 -12.01
C ARG A 72 9.74 1.35 -11.43
N GLY A 73 9.88 1.92 -10.25
CA GLY A 73 8.84 2.74 -9.62
C GLY A 73 7.69 1.96 -8.96
N ILE A 74 7.78 0.63 -8.86
CA ILE A 74 6.70 -0.23 -8.32
C ILE A 74 6.28 0.17 -6.91
N ALA A 75 7.23 0.49 -6.03
CA ALA A 75 6.92 0.95 -4.66
C ALA A 75 6.08 2.24 -4.64
N SER A 76 6.38 3.20 -5.54
CA SER A 76 5.62 4.45 -5.67
C SER A 76 4.22 4.19 -6.17
N VAL A 77 4.09 3.35 -7.20
CA VAL A 77 2.81 2.93 -7.74
C VAL A 77 1.92 2.26 -6.69
N LEU A 78 2.49 1.39 -5.85
CA LEU A 78 1.76 0.74 -4.75
C LEU A 78 1.26 1.75 -3.70
N MET A 79 2.08 2.75 -3.34
CA MET A 79 1.64 3.80 -2.42
C MET A 79 0.59 4.72 -3.05
N ASP A 80 0.76 5.14 -4.30
CA ASP A 80 -0.22 5.96 -5.02
C ASP A 80 -1.58 5.25 -5.11
N ALA A 81 -1.55 3.94 -5.38
CA ALA A 81 -2.73 3.09 -5.36
C ALA A 81 -3.43 3.09 -4.00
N LEU A 82 -2.67 2.99 -2.91
CA LEU A 82 -3.22 3.05 -1.56
C LEU A 82 -3.90 4.41 -1.29
N TYR A 83 -3.24 5.50 -1.68
CA TYR A 83 -3.79 6.84 -1.55
C TYR A 83 -5.07 7.05 -2.38
N ALA A 84 -5.14 6.44 -3.57
CA ALA A 84 -6.30 6.50 -4.46
C ALA A 84 -7.46 5.62 -3.97
N ALA A 85 -7.17 4.43 -3.45
CA ALA A 85 -8.16 3.51 -2.90
C ALA A 85 -8.80 4.05 -1.61
N TYR A 86 -8.04 4.84 -0.84
CA TYR A 86 -8.50 5.43 0.42
C TYR A 86 -8.32 6.96 0.42
N PRO A 87 -9.08 7.70 -0.42
CA PRO A 87 -8.87 9.13 -0.67
C PRO A 87 -9.12 10.01 0.56
N ARG A 88 -9.81 9.49 1.58
CA ARG A 88 -10.13 10.20 2.83
C ARG A 88 -9.46 9.62 4.07
N ALA A 89 -8.75 8.50 3.92
CA ALA A 89 -8.08 7.90 5.07
C ALA A 89 -6.82 8.69 5.39
N TRP A 90 -6.54 8.78 6.69
CA TRP A 90 -5.22 9.11 7.15
C TRP A 90 -4.30 7.90 7.02
N ILE A 91 -3.06 8.14 6.62
CA ILE A 91 -2.10 7.09 6.31
C ILE A 91 -0.88 7.27 7.21
N ASN A 92 -0.64 6.32 8.10
CA ASN A 92 0.65 6.17 8.78
C ASN A 92 1.55 5.31 7.89
N HIS A 93 2.75 5.77 7.54
CA HIS A 93 3.67 4.96 6.71
C HIS A 93 4.45 3.90 7.50
N GLY A 94 4.21 3.79 8.81
CA GLY A 94 4.83 2.80 9.67
C GLY A 94 6.33 3.00 9.87
N GLY A 95 6.98 1.95 10.40
CA GLY A 95 8.43 1.89 10.53
C GLY A 95 9.14 1.73 9.19
N ARG A 96 10.39 2.17 9.11
CA ARG A 96 11.20 2.14 7.88
C ARG A 96 12.47 1.33 8.10
N THR A 97 12.81 0.45 7.15
CA THR A 97 14.19 -0.06 7.03
C THR A 97 15.11 1.05 6.53
N ALA A 98 16.43 0.84 6.57
CA ALA A 98 17.39 1.83 6.06
C ALA A 98 17.18 2.10 4.56
N GLU A 99 16.97 1.05 3.77
CA GLU A 99 16.68 1.12 2.33
C GLU A 99 15.33 1.80 2.08
N GLY A 100 14.32 1.46 2.90
CA GLY A 100 13.01 2.10 2.86
C GLY A 100 13.10 3.60 3.13
N ALA A 101 13.92 4.03 4.09
CA ALA A 101 14.12 5.44 4.40
C ALA A 101 14.72 6.23 3.21
N LEU A 102 15.66 5.64 2.47
CA LEU A 102 16.24 6.25 1.27
C LEU A 102 15.20 6.42 0.16
N TRP A 103 14.36 5.40 -0.07
CA TRP A 103 13.28 5.50 -1.03
C TRP A 103 12.26 6.58 -0.62
N TRP A 104 11.86 6.60 0.66
CA TRP A 104 10.93 7.60 1.19
C TRP A 104 11.42 9.04 1.00
N ASN A 105 12.73 9.30 1.10
CA ASN A 105 13.29 10.63 0.86
C ASN A 105 13.10 11.12 -0.58
N GLY A 106 13.00 10.20 -1.55
CA GLY A 106 12.76 10.52 -2.95
C GLY A 106 11.28 10.44 -3.36
N TYR A 107 10.42 9.86 -2.53
CA TYR A 107 9.02 9.66 -2.85
C TYR A 107 8.21 10.96 -2.66
N ARG A 108 7.49 11.37 -3.72
CA ARG A 108 6.59 12.52 -3.67
C ARG A 108 5.21 12.08 -3.20
N ASP A 109 4.95 12.26 -1.90
CA ASP A 109 3.67 11.94 -1.29
C ASP A 109 2.51 12.71 -1.99
N PRO A 110 1.49 12.03 -2.55
CA PRO A 110 0.35 12.67 -3.21
C PRO A 110 -0.64 13.30 -2.20
N GLY A 111 -0.54 12.98 -0.92
CA GLY A 111 -1.37 13.50 0.14
C GLY A 111 -0.58 13.77 1.41
N PRO A 112 0.42 14.68 1.40
CA PRO A 112 1.32 14.89 2.54
C PRO A 112 0.59 15.37 3.80
N HIS A 113 -0.55 16.04 3.63
CA HIS A 113 -1.42 16.47 4.74
C HIS A 113 -2.17 15.31 5.43
N ARG A 114 -2.21 14.12 4.82
CA ARG A 114 -2.82 12.89 5.36
C ARG A 114 -1.78 11.94 5.96
N ASN A 115 -0.50 12.25 5.80
CA ASN A 115 0.60 11.43 6.25
C ASN A 115 0.83 11.66 7.75
N ILE A 116 0.45 10.69 8.58
CA ILE A 116 0.59 10.78 10.02
C ILE A 116 1.88 10.11 10.48
N HIS A 117 3.02 10.78 10.31
CA HIS A 117 4.21 10.48 11.12
C HIS A 117 4.16 11.12 12.52
N ASN A 118 3.01 11.70 12.92
CA ASN A 118 2.77 12.24 14.27
C ASN A 118 1.29 12.09 14.66
N ARG A 119 0.93 10.93 15.23
CA ARG A 119 -0.33 10.55 15.91
C ARG A 119 -1.67 10.87 15.22
N ALA A 120 -2.54 9.85 15.12
CA ALA A 120 -3.93 10.04 14.71
C ALA A 120 -4.63 11.10 15.60
N PRO A 121 -5.64 11.83 15.07
CA PRO A 121 -6.48 12.67 15.92
C PRO A 121 -7.02 11.80 17.06
N ALA A 122 -6.72 12.21 18.29
CA ALA A 122 -6.92 11.51 19.56
C ALA A 122 -7.83 10.26 19.49
N GLU A 123 -7.23 9.08 19.65
CA GLU A 123 -7.91 7.91 20.21
C GLU A 123 -8.16 8.10 21.70
#